data_AF-A0A7V8EXP4-F1
#
_entry.id   AF-A0A7V8EXP4-F1
#
_cell.length_a   1.000
_cell.length_b   1.000
_cell.length_c   1.000
_cell.angle_alpha   90.00
_cell.angle_beta   90.00
_cell.angle_gamma   90.00
#
_symmetry.space_group_name_H-M   'P 1'
#
loop_
_entity.id
_entity.type
_entity.pdbx_description
1 polymer ?
#
loop_
_entity_poly.entity_id
_entity_poly.type
_entity_poly.pdbx_seq_one_letter_code
_entity_poly.pdbx_strand_id
1 'polypeptide(L)'
;MNNAQEVLLLSSFLLADDAIANGLIQAAERGVRTYVITASEQRLDKFLEEDESFEHKMVEQHKTLLAKLAGKVLLRSGEHIHAKFLVVDPQLGHEAQGWLSTANFNKALENSIELGIRLSPFSAQALAECFNWAFWCEAQRELRGPKRLVEIQSRPSLAPKRPSAPQIFATLNDSTDLRDQVLKMIRSANREILAASYGLDPEHVVLHELTLAARRGVQVTLLTRPRPAVAQGAAALAAAGVRILAHDKLHAKALVVDGDALVMTANFDAFGLDTGFEVGAILERKAAQDVQHTLREWIDNFPWEYRADAARGDHLGDFCPVDKGLRDGVIRIVANHRQQAANIEAPNALDLEGAPVPRLSPIPVPQELPQQVQFNWQVQAPRLPDGATELFQESASEPQSSTGRPRPKVPFDPPVYQHKKLKYVVLRTLAQADRAILLAEQLGARLVLKPA
;
A
#
# COMPACT_ATOMS: atom_id res chain seq x y z
N MET A 1 -36.46 0.85 1.22
CA MET A 1 -36.80 0.28 2.55
C MET A 1 -38.08 0.88 3.13
N ASN A 2 -38.20 2.20 3.28
CA ASN A 2 -39.42 2.82 3.87
C ASN A 2 -40.71 2.54 3.09
N ASN A 3 -40.60 2.38 1.76
CA ASN A 3 -41.73 2.10 0.88
C ASN A 3 -41.91 0.59 0.59
N ALA A 4 -41.16 -0.29 1.26
CA ALA A 4 -41.29 -1.73 1.05
C ALA A 4 -42.67 -2.23 1.52
N GLN A 5 -43.29 -3.09 0.72
CA GLN A 5 -44.66 -3.56 0.91
C GLN A 5 -44.70 -4.97 1.52
N GLU A 6 -43.89 -5.92 1.03
CA GLU A 6 -43.94 -7.31 1.52
C GLU A 6 -42.59 -7.96 1.80
N VAL A 7 -41.52 -7.64 1.07
CA VAL A 7 -40.23 -8.33 1.17
C VAL A 7 -39.04 -7.37 1.06
N LEU A 8 -38.07 -7.55 1.97
CA LEU A 8 -36.74 -6.96 1.92
C LEU A 8 -35.67 -8.04 2.01
N LEU A 9 -34.73 -8.04 1.06
CA LEU A 9 -33.58 -8.94 1.03
C LEU A 9 -32.31 -8.09 1.05
N LEU A 10 -31.43 -8.30 2.04
CA LEU A 10 -30.17 -7.57 2.17
C LEU A 10 -29.00 -8.54 2.31
N SER A 11 -27.97 -8.34 1.48
CA SER A 11 -26.67 -8.99 1.63
C SER A 11 -25.60 -7.94 1.90
N SER A 12 -24.68 -8.20 2.83
CA SER A 12 -23.45 -7.41 3.00
C SER A 12 -22.38 -8.24 3.72
N PHE A 13 -21.10 -8.09 3.39
CA PHE A 13 -20.02 -8.73 4.15
C PHE A 13 -19.91 -8.13 5.56
N LEU A 14 -19.93 -6.80 5.65
CA LEU A 14 -20.02 -6.04 6.90
C LEU A 14 -21.25 -5.13 6.86
N LEU A 15 -22.03 -5.16 7.92
CA LEU A 15 -23.19 -4.28 8.12
C LEU A 15 -22.96 -3.45 9.38
N ALA A 16 -22.71 -2.15 9.23
CA ALA A 16 -22.45 -1.22 10.33
C ALA A 16 -23.00 0.19 10.04
N ASP A 17 -24.15 0.26 9.35
CA ASP A 17 -24.88 1.49 9.05
C ASP A 17 -26.20 1.55 9.82
N ASP A 18 -26.34 2.55 10.70
CA ASP A 18 -27.52 2.70 11.56
C ASP A 18 -28.79 3.06 10.78
N ALA A 19 -28.68 3.82 9.69
CA ALA A 19 -29.84 4.19 8.89
C ALA A 19 -30.41 2.96 8.16
N ILE A 20 -29.54 2.11 7.63
CA ILE A 20 -29.93 0.83 7.03
C ILE A 20 -30.54 -0.09 8.10
N ALA A 21 -29.90 -0.25 9.25
CA ALA A 21 -30.44 -1.07 10.35
C ALA A 21 -31.82 -0.58 10.81
N ASN A 22 -31.99 0.72 11.00
CA ASN A 22 -33.26 1.31 11.39
C ASN A 22 -34.32 1.11 10.30
N GLY A 23 -33.95 1.25 9.03
CA GLY A 23 -34.85 1.00 7.90
C GLY A 23 -35.35 -0.44 7.83
N LEU A 24 -34.47 -1.42 8.11
CA LEU A 24 -34.84 -2.84 8.19
C LEU A 24 -35.79 -3.11 9.36
N ILE A 25 -35.50 -2.55 10.54
CA ILE A 25 -36.34 -2.69 11.74
C ILE A 25 -37.73 -2.08 11.50
N GLN A 26 -37.78 -0.85 11.00
CA GLN A 26 -39.05 -0.17 10.71
C GLN A 26 -39.87 -0.93 9.68
N ALA A 27 -39.23 -1.55 8.69
CA ALA A 27 -39.95 -2.38 7.72
C ALA A 27 -40.53 -3.65 8.37
N ALA A 28 -39.75 -4.34 9.20
CA ALA A 28 -40.23 -5.50 9.95
C ALA A 28 -41.39 -5.14 10.90
N GLU A 29 -41.33 -3.99 11.57
CA GLU A 29 -42.41 -3.46 12.42
C GLU A 29 -43.71 -3.19 11.63
N ARG A 30 -43.61 -2.84 10.34
CA ARG A 30 -44.76 -2.71 9.43
C ARG A 30 -45.27 -4.05 8.88
N GLY A 31 -44.66 -5.17 9.25
CA GLY A 31 -45.03 -6.51 8.76
C GLY A 31 -44.33 -6.94 7.46
N VAL A 32 -43.34 -6.18 6.98
CA VAL A 32 -42.54 -6.54 5.80
C VAL A 32 -41.58 -7.67 6.17
N ARG A 33 -41.58 -8.75 5.39
CA ARG A 33 -40.68 -9.89 5.61
C ARG A 33 -39.25 -9.49 5.28
N THR A 34 -38.42 -9.39 6.31
CA THR A 34 -37.08 -8.83 6.20
C THR A 34 -36.02 -9.90 6.45
N TYR A 35 -35.19 -10.15 5.43
CA TYR A 35 -34.17 -11.19 5.41
C TYR A 35 -32.78 -10.57 5.20
N VAL A 36 -31.83 -10.97 6.02
CA VAL A 36 -30.45 -10.45 6.01
C VAL A 36 -29.46 -11.61 5.93
N ILE A 37 -28.53 -11.57 4.98
CA ILE A 37 -27.39 -12.49 4.91
C ILE A 37 -26.06 -11.73 5.05
N THR A 38 -25.15 -12.25 5.85
CA THR A 38 -23.86 -11.60 6.13
C THR A 38 -22.72 -12.61 6.28
N ALA A 39 -21.47 -12.13 6.29
CA ALA A 39 -20.32 -12.95 6.61
C ALA A 39 -20.40 -13.52 8.04
N SER A 40 -19.80 -14.69 8.27
CA SER A 40 -19.73 -15.29 9.60
C SER A 40 -18.71 -14.55 10.50
N GLU A 41 -18.95 -14.55 11.83
CA GLU A 41 -18.00 -13.98 12.80
C GLU A 41 -16.61 -14.64 12.70
N GLN A 42 -16.56 -15.94 12.43
CA GLN A 42 -15.29 -16.69 12.25
C GLN A 42 -14.47 -16.17 11.06
N ARG A 43 -15.13 -15.81 9.96
CA ARG A 43 -14.47 -15.19 8.81
C ARG A 43 -13.98 -13.78 9.14
N LEU A 44 -14.77 -13.02 9.88
CA LEU A 44 -14.41 -11.66 10.31
C LEU A 44 -13.24 -11.67 11.28
N ASP A 45 -13.17 -12.63 12.21
CA ASP A 45 -12.08 -12.71 13.16
C ASP A 45 -10.74 -13.06 12.45
N LYS A 46 -10.75 -13.89 11.39
CA LYS A 46 -9.56 -14.11 10.53
C LYS A 46 -9.14 -12.87 9.75
N PHE A 47 -10.11 -12.05 9.31
CA PHE A 47 -9.84 -10.81 8.59
C PHE A 47 -9.06 -9.81 9.46
N LEU A 48 -9.23 -9.85 10.78
CA LEU A 48 -8.53 -8.98 11.74
C LEU A 48 -7.04 -9.31 11.92
N GLU A 49 -6.58 -10.48 11.48
CA GLU A 49 -5.17 -10.87 11.58
C GLU A 49 -4.31 -10.26 10.44
N GLU A 50 -4.95 -9.70 9.40
CA GLU A 50 -4.28 -9.26 8.17
C GLU A 50 -4.07 -7.73 8.05
N ASP A 51 -4.76 -6.86 8.82
CA ASP A 51 -4.58 -5.39 8.78
C ASP A 51 -5.09 -4.65 10.05
N GLU A 52 -4.54 -3.45 10.33
CA GLU A 52 -4.59 -2.70 11.60
C GLU A 52 -5.97 -2.37 12.25
N SER A 53 -5.92 -1.95 13.53
CA SER A 53 -6.96 -1.48 14.47
C SER A 53 -8.29 -0.88 13.96
N PHE A 54 -8.30 -0.28 12.77
CA PHE A 54 -9.52 0.25 12.14
C PHE A 54 -10.51 -0.86 11.77
N GLU A 55 -10.03 -2.01 11.32
CA GLU A 55 -10.87 -3.15 10.94
C GLU A 55 -11.53 -3.79 12.18
N HIS A 56 -10.80 -3.83 13.30
CA HIS A 56 -11.32 -4.25 14.60
C HIS A 56 -12.55 -3.45 15.02
N LYS A 57 -12.51 -2.13 14.86
CA LYS A 57 -13.65 -1.26 15.17
C LYS A 57 -14.85 -1.55 14.26
N MET A 58 -14.62 -1.84 12.98
CA MET A 58 -15.69 -2.16 12.04
C MET A 58 -16.37 -3.49 12.37
N VAL A 59 -15.61 -4.51 12.76
CA VAL A 59 -16.15 -5.81 13.18
C VAL A 59 -16.96 -5.68 14.47
N GLU A 60 -16.51 -4.90 15.45
CA GLU A 60 -17.28 -4.67 16.68
C GLU A 60 -18.59 -3.89 16.42
N GLN A 61 -18.54 -2.88 15.55
CA GLN A 61 -19.75 -2.18 15.11
C GLN A 61 -20.72 -3.11 14.38
N HIS A 62 -20.20 -4.03 13.57
CA HIS A 62 -20.99 -5.06 12.93
C HIS A 62 -21.68 -5.97 13.94
N LYS A 63 -20.94 -6.55 14.89
CA LYS A 63 -21.49 -7.38 15.98
C LYS A 63 -22.56 -6.63 16.79
N THR A 64 -22.34 -5.34 17.07
CA THR A 64 -23.31 -4.48 17.76
C THR A 64 -24.61 -4.34 16.98
N LEU A 65 -24.52 -4.10 15.67
CA LEU A 65 -25.68 -3.95 14.80
C LEU A 65 -26.43 -5.28 14.63
N LEU A 66 -25.74 -6.41 14.50
CA LEU A 66 -26.37 -7.73 14.49
C LEU A 66 -27.21 -7.97 15.75
N ALA A 67 -26.70 -7.60 16.94
CA ALA A 67 -27.45 -7.72 18.18
C ALA A 67 -28.73 -6.84 18.19
N LYS A 68 -28.68 -5.67 17.54
CA LYS A 68 -29.84 -4.76 17.39
C LYS A 68 -30.93 -5.33 16.46
N LEU A 69 -30.54 -6.14 15.47
CA LEU A 69 -31.43 -6.82 14.52
C LEU A 69 -32.00 -8.15 15.05
N ALA A 70 -31.36 -8.75 16.05
CA ALA A 70 -31.78 -10.02 16.62
C ALA A 70 -33.25 -10.01 17.08
N GLY A 71 -34.01 -11.01 16.64
CA GLY A 71 -35.44 -11.13 16.96
C GLY A 71 -36.36 -10.19 16.19
N LYS A 72 -35.83 -9.29 15.35
CA LYS A 72 -36.61 -8.34 14.54
C LYS A 72 -36.64 -8.71 13.06
N VAL A 73 -35.56 -9.30 12.55
CA VAL A 73 -35.43 -9.76 11.15
C VAL A 73 -34.92 -11.19 11.14
N LEU A 74 -35.11 -11.92 10.02
CA LEU A 74 -34.50 -13.23 9.85
C LEU A 74 -33.08 -13.06 9.30
N LEU A 75 -32.07 -13.33 10.13
CA LEU A 75 -30.68 -13.13 9.78
C LEU A 75 -29.91 -14.45 9.73
N ARG A 76 -29.16 -14.65 8.64
CA ARG A 76 -28.28 -15.79 8.45
C ARG A 76 -26.86 -15.36 8.09
N SER A 77 -25.90 -16.26 8.27
CA SER A 77 -24.50 -16.01 7.92
C SER A 77 -23.78 -17.23 7.36
N GLY A 78 -22.68 -16.98 6.64
CA GLY A 78 -21.79 -18.01 6.12
C GLY A 78 -20.39 -17.46 5.85
N GLU A 79 -19.37 -18.31 5.88
CA GLU A 79 -17.96 -17.91 5.66
C GLU A 79 -17.70 -17.35 4.26
N HIS A 80 -18.42 -17.85 3.26
CA HIS A 80 -18.24 -17.47 1.86
C HIS A 80 -19.04 -16.21 1.46
N ILE A 81 -19.92 -15.70 2.31
CA ILE A 81 -20.80 -14.57 1.98
C ILE A 81 -20.01 -13.27 1.84
N HIS A 82 -19.96 -12.70 0.63
CA HIS A 82 -19.32 -11.41 0.39
C HIS A 82 -20.14 -10.44 -0.48
N ALA A 83 -21.18 -10.89 -1.17
CA ALA A 83 -22.06 -10.04 -1.95
C ALA A 83 -22.68 -8.89 -1.14
N LYS A 84 -22.80 -7.69 -1.75
CA LYS A 84 -23.43 -6.51 -1.13
C LYS A 84 -24.55 -5.96 -2.01
N PHE A 85 -25.79 -6.13 -1.58
CA PHE A 85 -26.96 -5.67 -2.34
C PHE A 85 -28.22 -5.55 -1.49
N LEU A 86 -29.20 -4.82 -2.02
CA LEU A 86 -30.54 -4.69 -1.46
C LEU A 86 -31.57 -4.99 -2.55
N VAL A 87 -32.54 -5.85 -2.25
CA VAL A 87 -33.73 -6.07 -3.09
C VAL A 87 -34.99 -5.78 -2.29
N VAL A 88 -35.92 -5.09 -2.91
CA VAL A 88 -37.21 -4.69 -2.36
C VAL A 88 -38.30 -5.23 -3.26
N ASP A 89 -39.24 -5.95 -2.65
CA ASP A 89 -40.47 -6.45 -3.29
C ASP A 89 -40.27 -7.16 -4.64
N PRO A 90 -39.37 -8.16 -4.75
CA PRO A 90 -39.11 -8.87 -6.01
C PRO A 90 -40.36 -9.58 -6.57
N GLN A 91 -41.35 -9.88 -5.72
CA GLN A 91 -42.61 -10.49 -6.13
C GLN A 91 -43.55 -9.55 -6.91
N LEU A 92 -43.34 -8.23 -6.85
CA LEU A 92 -44.23 -7.25 -7.51
C LEU A 92 -43.91 -7.01 -9.00
N GLY A 93 -43.11 -7.88 -9.62
CA GLY A 93 -42.85 -7.79 -11.07
C GLY A 93 -42.15 -6.50 -11.46
N HIS A 94 -42.85 -5.66 -12.23
CA HIS A 94 -42.32 -4.39 -12.73
C HIS A 94 -42.05 -3.34 -11.64
N GLU A 95 -42.57 -3.53 -10.42
CA GLU A 95 -42.29 -2.65 -9.28
C GLU A 95 -41.09 -3.11 -8.43
N ALA A 96 -40.49 -4.25 -8.74
CA ALA A 96 -39.32 -4.75 -8.04
C ALA A 96 -38.16 -3.75 -8.11
N GLN A 97 -37.46 -3.56 -6.99
CA GLN A 97 -36.33 -2.63 -6.92
C GLN A 97 -35.10 -3.36 -6.41
N GLY A 98 -33.95 -3.11 -7.04
CA GLY A 98 -32.69 -3.73 -6.67
C GLY A 98 -31.55 -2.73 -6.74
N TRP A 99 -30.60 -2.86 -5.82
CA TRP A 99 -29.34 -2.13 -5.82
C TRP A 99 -28.19 -3.10 -5.60
N LEU A 100 -27.17 -3.02 -6.45
CA LEU A 100 -25.91 -3.73 -6.29
C LEU A 100 -24.84 -2.70 -5.89
N SER A 101 -24.01 -3.06 -4.92
CA SER A 101 -22.97 -2.19 -4.38
C SER A 101 -21.63 -2.93 -4.37
N THR A 102 -20.55 -2.24 -4.74
CA THR A 102 -19.18 -2.73 -4.52
C THR A 102 -18.76 -2.52 -3.06
N ALA A 103 -19.41 -1.56 -2.38
CA ALA A 103 -19.17 -1.21 -0.97
C ALA A 103 -19.94 -2.10 0.00
N ASN A 104 -19.34 -2.30 1.17
CA ASN A 104 -20.05 -2.74 2.36
C ASN A 104 -21.06 -1.69 2.84
N PHE A 105 -22.15 -2.13 3.45
CA PHE A 105 -23.14 -1.26 4.09
C PHE A 105 -22.67 -0.78 5.46
N ASN A 106 -21.60 0.02 5.42
CA ASN A 106 -20.98 0.73 6.53
C ASN A 106 -20.41 2.06 6.00
N LYS A 107 -19.48 2.67 6.76
CA LYS A 107 -18.78 3.90 6.37
C LYS A 107 -18.03 3.85 5.04
N ALA A 108 -17.85 2.68 4.41
CA ALA A 108 -17.30 2.57 3.06
C ALA A 108 -18.17 3.29 2.02
N LEU A 109 -19.49 3.39 2.24
CA LEU A 109 -20.40 4.15 1.37
C LEU A 109 -20.03 5.65 1.27
N GLU A 110 -19.35 6.19 2.28
CA GLU A 110 -18.97 7.62 2.35
C GLU A 110 -17.48 7.85 2.13
N ASN A 111 -16.65 6.90 2.54
CA ASN A 111 -15.21 7.12 2.70
C ASN A 111 -14.34 6.37 1.68
N SER A 112 -14.94 5.48 0.89
CA SER A 112 -14.25 4.69 -0.14
C SER A 112 -14.70 5.12 -1.54
N ILE A 113 -13.82 4.93 -2.52
CA ILE A 113 -14.17 5.05 -3.94
C ILE A 113 -14.77 3.72 -4.39
N GLU A 114 -16.09 3.72 -4.55
CA GLU A 114 -16.96 2.56 -4.74
C GLU A 114 -18.02 2.89 -5.81
N LEU A 115 -18.72 1.86 -6.32
CA LEU A 115 -19.85 2.00 -7.23
C LEU A 115 -21.11 1.42 -6.57
N GLY A 116 -22.24 2.07 -6.84
CA GLY A 116 -23.57 1.56 -6.55
C GLY A 116 -24.45 1.73 -7.77
N ILE A 117 -25.13 0.67 -8.19
CA ILE A 117 -26.03 0.69 -9.35
C ILE A 117 -27.45 0.37 -8.92
N ARG A 118 -28.42 1.03 -9.55
CA ARG A 118 -29.82 0.63 -9.49
C ARG A 118 -30.12 -0.33 -10.64
N LEU A 119 -30.75 -1.44 -10.33
CA LEU A 119 -31.09 -2.49 -11.28
C LEU A 119 -32.47 -2.26 -11.91
N SER A 120 -32.67 -2.80 -13.11
CA SER A 120 -34.01 -2.95 -13.67
C SER A 120 -34.84 -3.91 -12.81
N PRO A 121 -36.19 -3.86 -12.88
CA PRO A 121 -37.03 -4.78 -12.12
C PRO A 121 -36.71 -6.25 -12.40
N PHE A 122 -36.44 -6.61 -13.67
CA PHE A 122 -36.07 -7.98 -14.05
C PHE A 122 -34.74 -8.43 -13.41
N SER A 123 -33.72 -7.58 -13.45
CA SER A 123 -32.44 -7.86 -12.79
C SER A 123 -32.58 -7.91 -11.26
N ALA A 124 -33.46 -7.11 -10.66
CA ALA A 124 -33.75 -7.17 -9.22
C ALA A 124 -34.39 -8.52 -8.83
N GLN A 125 -35.28 -9.05 -9.66
CA GLN A 125 -35.89 -10.37 -9.46
C GLN A 125 -34.84 -11.49 -9.55
N ALA A 126 -33.97 -11.45 -10.56
CA ALA A 126 -32.88 -12.42 -10.69
C ALA A 126 -31.88 -12.35 -9.52
N LEU A 127 -31.60 -11.15 -9.02
CA LEU A 127 -30.79 -10.98 -7.82
C LEU A 127 -31.46 -11.56 -6.57
N ALA A 128 -32.79 -11.48 -6.47
CA ALA A 128 -33.54 -12.17 -5.42
C ALA A 128 -33.44 -13.70 -5.52
N GLU A 129 -33.36 -14.28 -6.73
CA GLU A 129 -33.10 -15.71 -6.91
C GLU A 129 -31.71 -16.09 -6.36
N CYS A 130 -30.69 -15.27 -6.62
CA CYS A 130 -29.34 -15.45 -6.05
C CYS A 130 -29.38 -15.42 -4.52
N PHE A 131 -30.06 -14.41 -3.95
CA PHE A 131 -30.24 -14.30 -2.51
C PHE A 131 -30.94 -15.53 -1.94
N ASN A 132 -32.06 -15.94 -2.53
CA ASN A 132 -32.84 -17.07 -2.03
C ASN A 132 -32.02 -18.35 -2.03
N TRP A 133 -31.25 -18.61 -3.08
CA TRP A 133 -30.34 -19.76 -3.12
C TRP A 133 -29.31 -19.69 -1.99
N ALA A 134 -28.56 -18.59 -1.89
CA ALA A 134 -27.55 -18.43 -0.85
C ALA A 134 -28.16 -18.53 0.57
N PHE A 135 -29.28 -17.86 0.81
CA PHE A 135 -29.94 -17.79 2.11
C PHE A 135 -30.51 -19.13 2.57
N TRP A 136 -31.18 -19.86 1.68
CA TRP A 136 -31.87 -21.09 2.05
C TRP A 136 -31.00 -22.34 1.89
N CYS A 137 -30.04 -22.36 0.95
CA CYS A 137 -29.28 -23.56 0.62
C CYS A 137 -27.82 -23.54 1.10
N GLU A 138 -27.21 -22.35 1.25
CA GLU A 138 -25.77 -22.24 1.51
C GLU A 138 -25.41 -21.58 2.84
N ALA A 139 -26.29 -20.75 3.39
CA ALA A 139 -26.07 -20.14 4.69
C ALA A 139 -25.87 -21.22 5.77
N GLN A 140 -24.91 -20.98 6.66
CA GLN A 140 -24.42 -21.97 7.61
C GLN A 140 -25.00 -21.77 9.01
N ARG A 141 -25.26 -20.52 9.39
CA ARG A 141 -25.78 -20.17 10.72
C ARG A 141 -26.96 -19.22 10.64
N GLU A 142 -27.83 -19.27 11.63
CA GLU A 142 -28.97 -18.37 11.82
C GLU A 142 -28.91 -17.69 13.19
N LEU A 143 -29.22 -16.40 13.22
CA LEU A 143 -29.26 -15.62 14.44
C LEU A 143 -30.60 -15.83 15.16
N ARG A 144 -30.58 -16.57 16.27
CA ARG A 144 -31.77 -16.92 17.08
C ARG A 144 -31.98 -16.03 18.30
N GLY A 145 -31.08 -15.07 18.53
CA GLY A 145 -31.11 -14.12 19.64
C GLY A 145 -29.83 -13.29 19.67
N PRO A 146 -29.73 -12.26 20.52
CA PRO A 146 -28.53 -11.44 20.62
C PRO A 146 -27.30 -12.31 20.86
N LYS A 147 -26.31 -12.24 19.97
CA LYS A 147 -25.06 -13.04 20.02
C LYS A 147 -25.29 -14.57 20.05
N ARG A 148 -26.43 -15.07 19.56
CA ARG A 148 -26.76 -16.50 19.52
C ARG A 148 -26.91 -16.98 18.08
N LEU A 149 -25.79 -17.33 17.45
CA LEU A 149 -25.74 -17.96 16.13
C LEU A 149 -25.83 -19.49 16.27
N VAL A 150 -26.82 -20.09 15.64
CA VAL A 150 -27.05 -21.55 15.66
C VAL A 150 -26.82 -22.11 14.26
N GLU A 151 -26.19 -23.26 14.17
CA GLU A 151 -25.97 -23.97 12.91
C GLU A 151 -27.30 -24.39 12.24
N ILE A 152 -27.36 -24.26 10.92
CA ILE A 152 -28.52 -24.66 10.13
C ILE A 152 -28.34 -26.14 9.75
N GLN A 153 -29.14 -27.03 10.37
CA GLN A 153 -28.95 -28.48 10.24
C GLN A 153 -29.62 -29.11 9.01
N SER A 154 -30.55 -28.41 8.35
CA SER A 154 -31.28 -28.98 7.22
C SER A 154 -31.50 -27.95 6.11
N ARG A 155 -31.30 -28.40 4.87
CA ARG A 155 -31.72 -27.68 3.67
C ARG A 155 -33.25 -27.72 3.54
N PRO A 156 -33.88 -26.72 2.91
CA PRO A 156 -35.31 -26.74 2.66
C PRO A 156 -35.70 -27.96 1.81
N SER A 157 -36.89 -28.50 2.07
CA SER A 157 -37.45 -29.62 1.29
C SER A 157 -37.76 -29.23 -0.16
N LEU A 158 -38.06 -27.96 -0.41
CA LEU A 158 -38.20 -27.38 -1.75
C LEU A 158 -37.06 -26.39 -1.98
N ALA A 159 -36.21 -26.70 -2.97
CA ALA A 159 -35.13 -25.79 -3.34
C ALA A 159 -35.69 -24.53 -4.03
N PRO A 160 -35.16 -23.33 -3.72
CA PRO A 160 -35.48 -22.13 -4.46
C PRO A 160 -35.01 -22.26 -5.92
N LYS A 161 -35.60 -21.44 -6.80
CA LYS A 161 -35.14 -21.34 -8.19
C LYS A 161 -33.68 -20.91 -8.22
N ARG A 162 -32.90 -21.51 -9.11
CA ARG A 162 -31.55 -21.02 -9.40
C ARG A 162 -31.63 -19.73 -10.22
N PRO A 163 -30.65 -18.81 -10.03
CA PRO A 163 -30.47 -17.67 -10.91
C PRO A 163 -30.36 -18.16 -12.36
N SER A 164 -31.14 -17.55 -13.25
CA SER A 164 -31.14 -17.93 -14.68
C SER A 164 -31.15 -16.74 -15.63
N ALA A 165 -31.14 -15.51 -15.09
CA ALA A 165 -31.18 -14.31 -15.92
C ALA A 165 -29.82 -14.04 -16.57
N PRO A 166 -29.79 -13.65 -17.85
CA PRO A 166 -28.54 -13.40 -18.57
C PRO A 166 -27.84 -12.09 -18.15
N GLN A 167 -28.46 -11.27 -17.29
CA GLN A 167 -27.87 -10.03 -16.79
C GLN A 167 -27.29 -10.15 -15.39
N ILE A 168 -27.63 -11.18 -14.61
CA ILE A 168 -27.15 -11.37 -13.24
C ILE A 168 -26.40 -12.70 -13.16
N PHE A 169 -25.16 -12.64 -12.72
CA PHE A 169 -24.28 -13.79 -12.56
C PHE A 169 -23.84 -13.89 -11.11
N ALA A 170 -23.65 -15.10 -10.63
CA ALA A 170 -23.20 -15.35 -9.26
C ALA A 170 -22.03 -16.33 -9.22
N THR A 171 -21.18 -16.15 -8.22
CA THR A 171 -20.35 -17.23 -7.69
C THR A 171 -21.14 -17.87 -6.55
N LEU A 172 -21.32 -19.19 -6.59
CA LEU A 172 -22.02 -20.01 -5.59
C LEU A 172 -21.10 -21.16 -5.21
N ASN A 173 -21.45 -21.95 -4.18
CA ASN A 173 -20.62 -23.09 -3.78
C ASN A 173 -20.38 -24.13 -4.88
N ASP A 174 -21.29 -24.20 -5.87
CA ASP A 174 -21.24 -25.17 -6.97
C ASP A 174 -21.31 -24.53 -8.37
N SER A 175 -21.11 -23.21 -8.47
CA SER A 175 -21.15 -22.49 -9.75
C SER A 175 -20.19 -21.29 -9.72
N THR A 176 -19.53 -21.07 -10.86
CA THR A 176 -18.60 -19.97 -11.10
C THR A 176 -19.06 -19.10 -12.27
N ASP A 177 -20.38 -18.97 -12.47
CA ASP A 177 -20.97 -18.31 -13.63
C ASP A 177 -20.51 -16.85 -13.75
N LEU A 178 -20.27 -16.17 -12.62
CA LEU A 178 -19.69 -14.83 -12.60
C LEU A 178 -18.29 -14.79 -13.21
N ARG A 179 -17.39 -15.72 -12.81
CA ARG A 179 -16.06 -15.84 -13.41
C ARG A 179 -16.15 -16.11 -14.89
N ASP A 180 -17.00 -17.06 -15.29
CA ASP A 180 -17.09 -17.47 -16.69
C ASP A 180 -17.58 -16.31 -17.57
N GLN A 181 -18.49 -15.47 -17.05
CA GLN A 181 -18.91 -14.24 -17.71
C GLN A 181 -17.79 -13.17 -17.75
N VAL A 182 -17.03 -12.97 -16.67
CA VAL A 182 -15.86 -12.07 -16.66
C VAL A 182 -14.84 -12.49 -17.73
N LEU A 183 -14.51 -13.78 -17.79
CA LEU A 183 -13.60 -14.34 -18.79
C LEU A 183 -14.14 -14.17 -20.20
N LYS A 184 -15.44 -14.41 -20.41
CA LYS A 184 -16.09 -14.20 -21.70
C LYS A 184 -15.95 -12.76 -22.18
N MET A 185 -16.19 -11.77 -21.31
CA MET A 185 -16.03 -10.37 -21.65
C MET A 185 -14.59 -10.06 -22.06
N ILE A 186 -13.61 -10.41 -21.22
CA ILE A 186 -12.19 -10.14 -21.49
C ILE A 186 -11.71 -10.80 -22.80
N ARG A 187 -12.13 -12.04 -23.05
CA ARG A 187 -11.78 -12.77 -24.29
C ARG A 187 -12.39 -12.14 -25.53
N SER A 188 -13.57 -11.52 -25.41
CA SER A 188 -14.26 -10.85 -26.52
C SER A 188 -13.76 -9.44 -26.82
N ALA A 189 -12.89 -8.88 -25.98
CA ALA A 189 -12.39 -7.51 -26.13
C ALA A 189 -11.57 -7.32 -27.41
N ASN A 190 -11.90 -6.27 -28.17
CA ASN A 190 -11.26 -5.90 -29.43
C ASN A 190 -10.51 -4.56 -29.36
N ARG A 191 -10.93 -3.62 -28.51
CA ARG A 191 -10.33 -2.27 -28.47
C ARG A 191 -9.84 -1.88 -27.08
N GLU A 192 -10.70 -1.97 -26.08
CA GLU A 192 -10.43 -1.41 -24.74
C GLU A 192 -11.03 -2.27 -23.62
N ILE A 193 -10.28 -2.39 -22.53
CA ILE A 193 -10.73 -2.89 -21.24
C ILE A 193 -10.40 -1.85 -20.17
N LEU A 194 -11.42 -1.38 -19.45
CA LEU A 194 -11.25 -0.61 -18.22
C LEU A 194 -11.69 -1.49 -17.06
N ALA A 195 -10.83 -1.69 -16.08
CA ALA A 195 -11.14 -2.52 -14.92
C ALA A 195 -10.84 -1.78 -13.62
N ALA A 196 -11.60 -2.07 -12.58
CA ALA A 196 -11.31 -1.68 -11.21
C ALA A 196 -11.40 -2.91 -10.31
N SER A 197 -10.42 -3.11 -9.43
CA SER A 197 -10.47 -4.17 -8.42
C SER A 197 -9.57 -3.85 -7.22
N TYR A 198 -9.98 -4.29 -6.03
CA TYR A 198 -9.17 -4.20 -4.82
C TYR A 198 -8.23 -5.40 -4.61
N GLY A 199 -8.65 -6.58 -5.07
CA GLY A 199 -7.87 -7.82 -5.04
C GLY A 199 -7.35 -8.18 -6.43
N LEU A 200 -6.08 -8.55 -6.51
CA LEU A 200 -5.39 -8.95 -7.75
C LEU A 200 -4.54 -10.19 -7.45
N ASP A 201 -5.13 -11.38 -7.63
CA ASP A 201 -4.40 -12.63 -7.46
C ASP A 201 -3.58 -12.94 -8.73
N PRO A 202 -2.23 -12.92 -8.66
CA PRO A 202 -1.38 -13.11 -9.83
C PRO A 202 -1.59 -14.45 -10.54
N GLU A 203 -2.04 -15.48 -9.84
CA GLU A 203 -2.22 -16.83 -10.40
C GLU A 203 -3.65 -17.06 -10.93
N HIS A 204 -4.56 -16.13 -10.68
CA HIS A 204 -5.95 -16.29 -11.08
C HIS A 204 -6.14 -16.09 -12.59
N VAL A 205 -6.99 -16.92 -13.19
CA VAL A 205 -7.24 -16.99 -14.64
C VAL A 205 -7.68 -15.64 -15.23
N VAL A 206 -8.33 -14.77 -14.46
CA VAL A 206 -8.71 -13.43 -14.91
C VAL A 206 -7.50 -12.54 -15.20
N LEU A 207 -6.46 -12.57 -14.35
CA LEU A 207 -5.24 -11.80 -14.59
C LEU A 207 -4.47 -12.33 -15.80
N HIS A 208 -4.51 -13.66 -15.99
CA HIS A 208 -3.97 -14.28 -17.20
C HIS A 208 -4.69 -13.78 -18.47
N GLU A 209 -6.02 -13.76 -18.48
CA GLU A 209 -6.78 -13.28 -19.64
C GLU A 209 -6.61 -11.78 -19.91
N LEU A 210 -6.48 -10.95 -18.87
CA LEU A 210 -6.13 -9.53 -19.02
C LEU A 210 -4.74 -9.36 -19.65
N THR A 211 -3.77 -10.16 -19.20
CA THR A 211 -2.42 -10.21 -19.79
C THR A 211 -2.47 -10.62 -21.26
N LEU A 212 -3.26 -11.65 -21.61
CA LEU A 212 -3.45 -12.05 -23.00
C LEU A 212 -4.12 -10.95 -23.82
N ALA A 213 -5.12 -10.25 -23.27
CA ALA A 213 -5.79 -9.14 -23.96
C ALA A 213 -4.82 -8.01 -24.30
N ALA A 214 -3.99 -7.59 -23.35
CA ALA A 214 -2.96 -6.58 -23.57
C ALA A 214 -1.96 -7.02 -24.66
N ARG A 215 -1.50 -8.28 -24.61
CA ARG A 215 -0.60 -8.85 -25.64
C ARG A 215 -1.24 -8.95 -27.03
N ARG A 216 -2.56 -9.07 -27.13
CA ARG A 216 -3.30 -8.99 -28.40
C ARG A 216 -3.40 -7.57 -28.96
N GLY A 217 -2.97 -6.55 -28.22
CA GLY A 217 -3.05 -5.14 -28.59
C GLY A 217 -4.31 -4.42 -28.09
N VAL A 218 -5.10 -5.05 -27.22
CA VAL A 218 -6.23 -4.38 -26.54
C VAL A 218 -5.67 -3.38 -25.54
N GLN A 219 -6.22 -2.16 -25.50
CA GLN A 219 -5.82 -1.16 -24.51
C GLN A 219 -6.43 -1.53 -23.15
N VAL A 220 -5.60 -1.96 -22.20
CA VAL A 220 -6.07 -2.36 -20.86
C VAL A 220 -5.61 -1.34 -19.84
N THR A 221 -6.56 -0.74 -19.11
CA THR A 221 -6.30 0.11 -17.94
C THR A 221 -6.94 -0.50 -16.71
N LEU A 222 -6.16 -0.71 -15.65
CA LEU A 222 -6.60 -1.23 -14.37
C LEU A 222 -6.46 -0.18 -13.26
N LEU A 223 -7.55 0.03 -12.53
CA LEU A 223 -7.60 0.83 -11.32
C LEU A 223 -7.47 -0.09 -10.09
N THR A 224 -6.55 0.21 -9.19
CA THR A 224 -6.35 -0.57 -7.95
C THR A 224 -6.07 0.30 -6.71
N ARG A 225 -5.98 -0.32 -5.54
CA ARG A 225 -5.46 0.29 -4.32
C ARG A 225 -4.03 -0.20 -4.08
N PRO A 226 -3.01 0.66 -3.94
CA PRO A 226 -1.65 0.18 -3.72
C PRO A 226 -1.52 -0.45 -2.33
N ARG A 227 -1.13 -1.72 -2.32
CA ARG A 227 -0.85 -2.50 -1.11
C ARG A 227 0.02 -3.72 -1.46
N PRO A 228 0.76 -4.29 -0.49
CA PRO A 228 1.63 -5.43 -0.74
C PRO A 228 0.91 -6.62 -1.38
N ALA A 229 -0.33 -6.88 -0.97
CA ALA A 229 -1.13 -8.01 -1.47
C ALA A 229 -1.45 -7.96 -2.97
N VAL A 230 -1.41 -6.78 -3.61
CA VAL A 230 -1.65 -6.64 -5.06
C VAL A 230 -0.37 -6.45 -5.88
N ALA A 231 0.79 -6.38 -5.22
CA ALA A 231 2.07 -6.04 -5.82
C ALA A 231 2.45 -6.97 -6.98
N GLN A 232 2.34 -8.28 -6.76
CA GLN A 232 2.72 -9.29 -7.75
C GLN A 232 1.77 -9.28 -8.95
N GLY A 233 0.45 -9.20 -8.70
CA GLY A 233 -0.55 -9.11 -9.77
C GLY A 233 -0.38 -7.84 -10.60
N ALA A 234 -0.12 -6.70 -9.96
CA ALA A 234 0.16 -5.44 -10.65
C ALA A 234 1.44 -5.53 -11.50
N ALA A 235 2.52 -6.09 -10.96
CA ALA A 235 3.77 -6.27 -11.69
C ALA A 235 3.59 -7.15 -12.95
N ALA A 236 2.87 -8.26 -12.83
CA ALA A 236 2.60 -9.17 -13.95
C ALA A 236 1.80 -8.50 -15.08
N LEU A 237 0.76 -7.75 -14.72
CA LEU A 237 -0.06 -7.00 -15.68
C LEU A 237 0.73 -5.85 -16.33
N ALA A 238 1.49 -5.09 -15.55
CA ALA A 238 2.33 -4.01 -16.07
C ALA A 238 3.39 -4.53 -17.06
N ALA A 239 4.00 -5.68 -16.76
CA ALA A 239 4.94 -6.34 -17.67
C ALA A 239 4.30 -6.79 -18.99
N ALA A 240 2.97 -6.95 -19.03
CA ALA A 240 2.21 -7.24 -20.24
C ALA A 240 1.74 -5.99 -21.01
N GLY A 241 2.06 -4.78 -20.52
CA GLY A 241 1.65 -3.50 -21.11
C GLY A 241 0.32 -2.95 -20.60
N VAL A 242 -0.23 -3.50 -19.50
CA VAL A 242 -1.42 -2.95 -18.85
C VAL A 242 -1.04 -1.66 -18.12
N ARG A 243 -1.80 -0.59 -18.33
CA ARG A 243 -1.66 0.65 -17.54
C ARG A 243 -2.33 0.47 -16.18
N ILE A 244 -1.62 0.78 -15.10
CA ILE A 244 -2.13 0.59 -13.75
C ILE A 244 -2.12 1.93 -13.00
N LEU A 245 -3.30 2.41 -12.66
CA LEU A 245 -3.51 3.62 -11.88
C LEU A 245 -4.11 3.28 -10.53
N ALA A 246 -3.87 4.12 -9.53
CA ALA A 246 -4.20 3.75 -8.18
C ALA A 246 -4.62 4.91 -7.28
N HIS A 247 -5.45 4.57 -6.29
CA HIS A 247 -5.93 5.49 -5.28
C HIS A 247 -6.06 4.76 -3.93
N ASP A 248 -5.68 5.41 -2.82
CA ASP A 248 -5.63 4.81 -1.47
C ASP A 248 -7.01 4.38 -0.94
N LYS A 249 -8.07 5.00 -1.42
CA LYS A 249 -9.47 4.69 -1.13
C LYS A 249 -10.20 3.82 -2.16
N LEU A 250 -9.56 3.37 -3.25
CA LEU A 250 -10.25 2.54 -4.23
C LEU A 250 -10.66 1.19 -3.61
N HIS A 251 -11.93 0.85 -3.75
CA HIS A 251 -12.43 -0.48 -3.46
C HIS A 251 -13.51 -0.97 -4.45
N ALA A 252 -13.87 -0.17 -5.46
CA ALA A 252 -14.79 -0.57 -6.52
C ALA A 252 -14.34 -1.84 -7.26
N LYS A 253 -15.31 -2.63 -7.73
CA LYS A 253 -15.07 -3.75 -8.65
C LYS A 253 -15.95 -3.63 -9.89
N ALA A 254 -15.32 -3.40 -11.03
CA ALA A 254 -16.00 -3.19 -12.29
C ALA A 254 -15.13 -3.61 -13.47
N LEU A 255 -15.79 -3.96 -14.58
CA LEU A 255 -15.17 -4.30 -15.85
C LEU A 255 -16.00 -3.67 -16.97
N VAL A 256 -15.36 -2.83 -17.79
CA VAL A 256 -15.93 -2.28 -19.01
C VAL A 256 -15.12 -2.81 -20.19
N VAL A 257 -15.77 -3.49 -21.12
CA VAL A 257 -15.15 -4.04 -22.34
C VAL A 257 -15.85 -3.48 -23.56
N ASP A 258 -15.13 -2.73 -24.39
CA ASP A 258 -15.64 -2.14 -25.63
C ASP A 258 -16.95 -1.33 -25.52
N GLY A 259 -17.32 -0.89 -24.30
CA GLY A 259 -18.53 -0.13 -23.98
C GLY A 259 -19.58 -0.92 -23.17
N ASP A 260 -19.46 -2.25 -23.08
CA ASP A 260 -20.31 -3.08 -22.23
C ASP A 260 -19.74 -3.12 -20.81
N ALA A 261 -20.58 -2.94 -19.79
CA ALA A 261 -20.15 -2.83 -18.41
C ALA A 261 -20.72 -3.95 -17.52
N LEU A 262 -19.87 -4.45 -16.64
CA LEU A 262 -20.18 -5.35 -15.53
C LEU A 262 -19.75 -4.67 -14.23
N VAL A 263 -20.68 -4.49 -13.29
CA VAL A 263 -20.35 -4.13 -11.90
C VAL A 263 -20.59 -5.35 -11.04
N MET A 264 -19.67 -5.64 -10.12
CA MET A 264 -19.70 -6.87 -9.33
C MET A 264 -19.22 -6.64 -7.90
N THR A 265 -19.46 -7.61 -7.03
CA THR A 265 -18.96 -7.59 -5.65
C THR A 265 -17.61 -8.31 -5.51
N ALA A 266 -17.28 -9.17 -6.48
CA ALA A 266 -16.06 -9.96 -6.54
C ALA A 266 -14.82 -9.14 -6.93
N ASN A 267 -13.71 -9.40 -6.25
CA ASN A 267 -12.38 -9.02 -6.71
C ASN A 267 -11.86 -10.01 -7.77
N PHE A 268 -10.72 -9.72 -8.39
CA PHE A 268 -10.03 -10.64 -9.30
C PHE A 268 -9.13 -11.60 -8.52
N ASP A 269 -9.75 -12.44 -7.69
CA ASP A 269 -9.11 -13.47 -6.89
C ASP A 269 -10.02 -14.72 -6.76
N ALA A 270 -9.45 -15.83 -6.29
CA ALA A 270 -10.18 -17.08 -6.13
C ALA A 270 -11.32 -17.00 -5.09
N PHE A 271 -11.21 -16.12 -4.09
CA PHE A 271 -12.30 -15.93 -3.15
C PHE A 271 -13.50 -15.27 -3.83
N GLY A 272 -13.28 -14.22 -4.62
CA GLY A 272 -14.34 -13.52 -5.34
C GLY A 272 -14.98 -14.33 -6.46
N LEU A 273 -14.16 -15.08 -7.22
CA LEU A 273 -14.62 -15.66 -8.49
C LEU A 273 -14.76 -17.19 -8.48
N ASP A 274 -14.20 -17.88 -7.49
CA ASP A 274 -14.25 -19.35 -7.42
C ASP A 274 -15.01 -19.92 -6.22
N THR A 275 -14.93 -19.26 -5.05
CA THR A 275 -15.38 -19.89 -3.78
C THR A 275 -16.35 -19.06 -2.93
N GLY A 276 -16.43 -17.75 -3.13
CA GLY A 276 -17.32 -16.85 -2.41
C GLY A 276 -18.75 -16.86 -2.95
N PHE A 277 -19.71 -16.38 -2.14
CA PHE A 277 -20.99 -15.90 -2.65
C PHE A 277 -20.84 -14.44 -3.06
N GLU A 278 -20.77 -14.24 -4.37
CA GLU A 278 -20.57 -12.96 -5.03
C GLU A 278 -21.54 -12.83 -6.19
N VAL A 279 -21.85 -11.60 -6.58
CA VAL A 279 -22.78 -11.33 -7.69
C VAL A 279 -22.25 -10.23 -8.59
N GLY A 280 -22.60 -10.30 -9.87
CA GLY A 280 -22.31 -9.28 -10.86
C GLY A 280 -23.48 -9.02 -11.79
N ALA A 281 -23.60 -7.79 -12.26
CA ALA A 281 -24.67 -7.33 -13.12
C ALA A 281 -24.12 -6.73 -14.42
N ILE A 282 -24.51 -7.31 -15.56
CA ILE A 282 -24.32 -6.69 -16.87
C ILE A 282 -25.33 -5.54 -17.00
N LEU A 283 -24.82 -4.37 -17.38
CA LEU A 283 -25.59 -3.14 -17.37
C LEU A 283 -26.26 -2.86 -18.72
N GLU A 284 -27.45 -2.27 -18.66
CA GLU A 284 -28.06 -1.67 -19.83
C GLU A 284 -27.23 -0.49 -20.34
N ARG A 285 -27.35 -0.19 -21.63
CA ARG A 285 -26.50 0.77 -22.35
C ARG A 285 -26.26 2.08 -21.62
N LYS A 286 -27.32 2.70 -21.05
CA LYS A 286 -27.17 3.98 -20.35
C LYS A 286 -26.32 3.85 -19.08
N ALA A 287 -26.64 2.87 -18.22
CA ALA A 287 -25.87 2.63 -17.01
C ALA A 287 -24.43 2.18 -17.31
N ALA A 288 -24.22 1.44 -18.39
CA ALA A 288 -22.88 1.08 -18.86
C ALA A 288 -22.06 2.31 -19.28
N GLN A 289 -22.67 3.26 -19.99
CA GLN A 289 -22.05 4.54 -20.35
C GLN A 289 -21.72 5.37 -19.11
N ASP A 290 -22.62 5.44 -18.13
CA ASP A 290 -22.39 6.16 -16.88
C ASP A 290 -21.21 5.56 -16.11
N VAL A 291 -21.14 4.23 -15.98
CA VAL A 291 -19.99 3.54 -15.35
C VAL A 291 -18.69 3.75 -16.13
N GLN A 292 -18.72 3.66 -17.46
CA GLN A 292 -17.54 3.93 -18.29
C GLN A 292 -17.05 5.37 -18.10
N HIS A 293 -17.97 6.34 -18.03
CA HIS A 293 -17.63 7.73 -17.78
C HIS A 293 -16.97 7.90 -16.41
N THR A 294 -17.55 7.33 -15.35
CA THR A 294 -16.96 7.36 -14.01
C THR A 294 -15.57 6.73 -13.96
N LEU A 295 -15.35 5.57 -14.60
CA LEU A 295 -14.02 4.97 -14.65
C LEU A 295 -13.01 5.85 -15.40
N ARG A 296 -13.44 6.55 -16.47
CA ARG A 296 -12.58 7.50 -17.19
C ARG A 296 -12.22 8.72 -16.35
N GLU A 297 -13.18 9.28 -15.62
CA GLU A 297 -12.91 10.35 -14.65
C GLU A 297 -11.90 9.91 -13.60
N TRP A 298 -12.00 8.67 -13.11
CA TRP A 298 -11.00 8.12 -12.18
C TRP A 298 -9.63 7.95 -12.84
N ILE A 299 -9.56 7.44 -14.07
CA ILE A 299 -8.32 7.31 -14.85
C ILE A 299 -7.62 8.67 -15.02
N ASP A 300 -8.39 9.74 -15.24
CA ASP A 300 -7.84 11.07 -15.45
C ASP A 300 -7.38 11.75 -14.14
N ASN A 301 -7.88 11.30 -12.97
CA ASN A 301 -7.66 11.98 -11.68
C ASN A 301 -6.93 11.13 -10.62
N PHE A 302 -6.70 9.83 -10.86
CA PHE A 302 -6.02 8.97 -9.88
C PHE A 302 -4.56 9.40 -9.70
N PRO A 303 -4.10 9.66 -8.45
CA PRO A 303 -2.83 10.34 -8.22
C PRO A 303 -1.60 9.44 -8.33
N TRP A 304 -1.78 8.12 -8.40
CA TRP A 304 -0.69 7.15 -8.44
C TRP A 304 -0.72 6.33 -9.72
N GLU A 305 0.44 6.09 -10.30
CA GLU A 305 0.63 5.16 -11.41
C GLU A 305 1.72 4.16 -11.02
N TYR A 306 1.47 2.87 -11.29
CA TYR A 306 2.49 1.85 -11.07
C TYR A 306 3.50 1.88 -12.22
N ARG A 307 4.79 1.94 -11.88
CA ARG A 307 5.91 1.95 -12.82
C ARG A 307 6.95 0.93 -12.40
N ALA A 308 7.09 -0.14 -13.18
CA ALA A 308 8.13 -1.16 -12.96
C ALA A 308 9.54 -0.64 -13.30
N ASP A 309 9.63 0.40 -14.11
CA ASP A 309 10.84 0.98 -14.69
C ASP A 309 11.24 2.33 -14.05
N ALA A 310 10.59 2.73 -12.95
CA ALA A 310 10.86 4.00 -12.29
C ALA A 310 12.30 4.07 -11.76
N ALA A 311 13.04 5.09 -12.21
CA ALA A 311 14.37 5.41 -11.72
C ALA A 311 14.34 6.55 -10.70
N ARG A 312 15.36 6.61 -9.81
CA ARG A 312 15.52 7.71 -8.83
C ARG A 312 15.59 9.11 -9.46
N GLY A 313 16.05 9.19 -10.70
CA GLY A 313 16.15 10.44 -11.46
C GLY A 313 14.83 10.90 -12.06
N ASP A 314 13.81 10.03 -12.11
CA ASP A 314 12.51 10.38 -12.66
C ASP A 314 11.81 11.34 -11.70
N HIS A 315 11.39 12.50 -12.20
CA HIS A 315 10.66 13.52 -11.44
C HIS A 315 9.20 13.11 -11.22
N LEU A 316 8.98 12.00 -10.51
CA LEU A 316 7.66 11.38 -10.34
C LEU A 316 6.84 11.94 -9.15
N GLY A 317 7.36 12.96 -8.47
CA GLY A 317 6.76 13.46 -7.23
C GLY A 317 7.03 12.52 -6.08
N ASP A 318 5.98 12.11 -5.38
CA ASP A 318 6.08 11.15 -4.28
C ASP A 318 6.22 9.71 -4.81
N PHE A 319 6.93 8.87 -4.07
CA PHE A 319 7.20 7.48 -4.44
C PHE A 319 6.72 6.54 -3.34
N CYS A 320 6.10 5.41 -3.70
CA CYS A 320 5.75 4.36 -2.75
C CYS A 320 6.32 3.02 -3.23
N PRO A 321 7.21 2.37 -2.45
CA PRO A 321 7.65 1.01 -2.73
C PRO A 321 6.47 0.04 -2.79
N VAL A 322 6.52 -0.90 -3.72
CA VAL A 322 5.42 -1.86 -3.94
C VAL A 322 5.18 -2.82 -2.76
N ASP A 323 6.20 -3.03 -1.92
CA ASP A 323 6.13 -3.81 -0.69
C ASP A 323 5.55 -3.01 0.49
N LYS A 324 5.11 -1.77 0.25
CA LYS A 324 4.47 -0.88 1.22
C LYS A 324 3.09 -0.42 0.75
N GLY A 325 2.28 0.06 1.69
CA GLY A 325 1.02 0.75 1.40
C GLY A 325 1.19 2.28 1.42
N LEU A 326 0.29 3.01 0.77
CA LEU A 326 0.33 4.48 0.69
C LEU A 326 0.23 5.22 2.03
N ARG A 327 -0.23 4.57 3.10
CA ARG A 327 -0.36 5.24 4.42
C ARG A 327 1.00 5.54 5.05
N ASP A 328 1.90 4.57 5.02
CA ASP A 328 3.18 4.64 5.73
C ASP A 328 4.40 4.54 4.80
N GLY A 329 4.17 4.15 3.55
CA GLY A 329 5.21 3.85 2.58
C GLY A 329 5.56 4.99 1.64
N VAL A 330 4.95 6.18 1.80
CA VAL A 330 5.22 7.31 0.91
C VAL A 330 6.56 7.93 1.27
N ILE A 331 7.43 8.00 0.28
CA ILE A 331 8.77 8.55 0.34
C ILE A 331 8.80 9.77 -0.58
N ARG A 332 9.23 10.90 -0.02
CA ARG A 332 9.37 12.13 -0.80
C ARG A 332 10.70 12.13 -1.55
N ILE A 333 10.64 12.31 -2.86
CA ILE A 333 11.86 12.51 -3.65
C ILE A 333 12.33 13.97 -3.46
N VAL A 334 13.58 14.15 -3.01
CA VAL A 334 14.19 15.48 -2.83
C VAL A 334 15.38 15.65 -3.76
N ALA A 335 15.54 16.83 -4.35
CA ALA A 335 16.60 17.04 -5.35
C ALA A 335 18.01 16.90 -4.75
N ASN A 336 18.23 17.46 -3.55
CA ASN A 336 19.53 17.49 -2.89
C ASN A 336 19.37 17.29 -1.38
N HIS A 337 20.27 16.52 -0.79
CA HIS A 337 20.41 16.39 0.65
C HIS A 337 21.89 16.54 1.06
N ARG A 338 22.18 17.35 2.07
CA ARG A 338 23.55 17.62 2.54
C ARG A 338 23.87 16.79 3.77
N GLN A 339 25.01 16.09 3.74
CA GLN A 339 25.53 15.31 4.86
C GLN A 339 26.91 15.79 5.26
N GLN A 340 27.16 15.82 6.55
CA GLN A 340 28.47 16.13 7.09
C GLN A 340 29.32 14.85 7.13
N ALA A 341 30.40 14.81 6.37
CA ALA A 341 31.40 13.75 6.46
C ALA A 341 32.39 14.05 7.61
N ALA A 342 33.13 13.02 8.01
CA ALA A 342 34.19 13.17 9.01
C ALA A 342 35.22 14.20 8.52
N ASN A 343 35.61 15.11 9.42
CA ASN A 343 36.72 16.01 9.14
C ASN A 343 37.99 15.20 8.94
N ILE A 344 38.84 15.67 8.03
CA ILE A 344 40.11 15.02 7.70
C ILE A 344 41.26 15.87 8.17
N GLU A 345 42.32 15.20 8.60
CA GLU A 345 43.58 15.87 8.93
C GLU A 345 44.50 15.83 7.70
N ALA A 346 45.07 16.98 7.36
CA ALA A 346 46.04 17.12 6.29
C ALA A 346 47.36 16.38 6.61
N PRO A 347 48.13 15.93 5.61
CA PRO A 347 49.41 15.24 5.83
C PRO A 347 50.38 16.10 6.63
N ASN A 348 50.40 17.42 6.41
CA ASN A 348 51.20 18.36 7.17
C ASN A 348 50.56 19.77 7.19
N ALA A 349 51.04 20.65 8.07
CA ALA A 349 50.41 21.96 8.34
C ALA A 349 50.42 22.97 7.16
N LEU A 350 51.25 22.76 6.13
CA LEU A 350 51.35 23.63 4.95
C LEU A 350 50.72 23.03 3.69
N ASP A 351 50.29 21.77 3.75
CA ASP A 351 49.73 21.03 2.61
C ASP A 351 48.31 20.56 2.92
N LEU A 352 47.34 21.47 2.83
CA LEU A 352 45.93 21.15 3.01
C LEU A 352 45.32 20.45 1.78
N GLU A 353 45.83 20.71 0.59
CA GLU A 353 45.34 20.10 -0.66
C GLU A 353 45.71 18.62 -0.77
N GLY A 354 46.83 18.20 -0.18
CA GLY A 354 47.24 16.81 -0.08
C GLY A 354 46.42 15.97 0.91
N ALA A 355 45.38 16.52 1.54
CA ALA A 355 44.53 15.79 2.48
C ALA A 355 43.70 14.69 1.76
N PRO A 356 43.59 13.48 2.32
CA PRO A 356 42.87 12.38 1.68
C PRO A 356 41.36 12.63 1.67
N VAL A 357 40.67 12.33 0.57
CA VAL A 357 39.20 12.43 0.53
C VAL A 357 38.59 11.49 1.59
N PRO A 358 37.68 11.97 2.46
CA PRO A 358 37.06 11.09 3.45
C PRO A 358 36.23 10.02 2.74
N ARG A 359 36.03 8.88 3.41
CA ARG A 359 35.13 7.85 2.89
C ARG A 359 33.70 8.40 2.87
N LEU A 360 33.15 8.59 1.67
CA LEU A 360 31.79 9.10 1.48
C LEU A 360 30.80 7.93 1.36
N SER A 361 29.95 7.78 2.37
CA SER A 361 28.85 6.81 2.36
C SER A 361 27.56 7.54 2.73
N PRO A 362 26.59 7.63 1.81
CA PRO A 362 25.31 8.27 2.10
C PRO A 362 24.58 7.55 3.24
N ILE A 363 24.16 8.32 4.23
CA ILE A 363 23.28 7.85 5.30
C ILE A 363 21.83 7.98 4.81
N PRO A 364 21.00 6.93 4.89
CA PRO A 364 19.59 7.02 4.54
C PRO A 364 18.86 8.07 5.37
N VAL A 365 17.98 8.84 4.73
CA VAL A 365 17.13 9.84 5.39
C VAL A 365 15.74 9.25 5.57
N PRO A 366 15.17 9.25 6.78
CA PRO A 366 13.80 8.76 6.97
C PRO A 366 12.80 9.51 6.08
N GLN A 367 11.96 8.77 5.36
CA GLN A 367 10.89 9.29 4.49
C GLN A 367 11.33 10.19 3.32
N GLU A 368 12.64 10.33 3.08
CA GLU A 368 13.17 11.09 1.94
C GLU A 368 14.09 10.21 1.08
N LEU A 369 13.98 10.38 -0.23
CA LEU A 369 14.89 9.78 -1.20
C LEU A 369 15.60 10.88 -1.98
N PRO A 370 16.84 11.24 -1.59
CA PRO A 370 17.59 12.26 -2.30
C PRO A 370 18.07 11.77 -3.67
N GLN A 371 17.87 12.58 -4.71
CA GLN A 371 18.45 12.36 -6.03
C GLN A 371 19.97 12.56 -5.99
N GLN A 372 20.42 13.57 -5.24
CA GLN A 372 21.83 13.86 -5.03
C GLN A 372 22.13 14.01 -3.54
N VAL A 373 23.22 13.40 -3.09
CA VAL A 373 23.75 13.56 -1.73
C VAL A 373 25.05 14.35 -1.81
N GLN A 374 25.05 15.53 -1.19
CA GLN A 374 26.20 16.42 -1.12
C GLN A 374 26.93 16.20 0.20
N PHE A 375 28.25 16.00 0.15
CA PHE A 375 29.06 15.86 1.35
C PHE A 375 29.87 17.11 1.63
N ASN A 376 29.80 17.58 2.87
CA ASN A 376 30.65 18.64 3.39
C ASN A 376 31.61 18.05 4.41
N TRP A 377 32.88 18.43 4.35
CA TRP A 377 33.87 18.14 5.38
C TRP A 377 34.83 19.31 5.53
N GLN A 378 35.49 19.38 6.68
CA GLN A 378 36.56 20.33 6.91
C GLN A 378 37.91 19.61 6.85
N VAL A 379 38.86 20.23 6.16
CA VAL A 379 40.27 19.87 6.22
C VAL A 379 40.93 20.62 7.35
N GLN A 380 41.53 19.90 8.29
CA GLN A 380 42.19 20.47 9.45
C GLN A 380 43.70 20.28 9.30
N ALA A 381 44.48 21.35 9.53
CA ALA A 381 45.91 21.23 9.67
C ALA A 381 46.25 20.38 10.91
N PRO A 382 47.21 19.44 10.81
CA PRO A 382 47.59 18.64 11.97
C PRO A 382 48.17 19.50 13.07
N ARG A 383 47.84 19.15 14.31
CA ARG A 383 48.34 19.84 15.51
C ARG A 383 49.28 18.96 16.31
N LEU A 384 50.15 19.60 17.07
CA LEU A 384 51.05 18.91 17.98
C LEU A 384 50.22 18.05 18.96
N PRO A 385 50.49 16.73 19.08
CA PRO A 385 49.78 15.88 20.02
C PRO A 385 49.99 16.29 21.48
N ASP A 386 48.96 16.11 22.30
CA ASP A 386 49.08 16.31 23.75
C ASP A 386 50.13 15.38 24.35
N GLY A 387 50.93 15.92 25.28
CA GLY A 387 52.02 15.19 25.93
C GLY A 387 53.29 15.02 25.09
N ALA A 388 53.40 15.69 23.94
CA ALA A 388 54.65 15.72 23.17
C ALA A 388 55.77 16.43 23.94
N THR A 389 56.98 15.86 23.91
CA THR A 389 58.16 16.39 24.61
C THR A 389 59.08 17.11 23.64
N GLU A 390 59.55 18.31 23.98
CA GLU A 390 60.46 19.10 23.15
C GLU A 390 61.84 18.43 23.05
N LEU A 391 62.38 18.41 21.83
CA LEU A 391 63.72 17.95 21.50
C LEU A 391 64.67 19.14 21.36
N PHE A 392 65.93 18.90 21.64
CA PHE A 392 67.01 19.89 21.59
C PHE A 392 68.15 19.34 20.74
N GLN A 393 68.89 20.22 20.07
CA GLN A 393 70.02 19.85 19.23
C GLN A 393 71.13 19.22 20.08
N GLU A 394 71.74 18.15 19.57
CA GLU A 394 72.98 17.62 20.13
C GLU A 394 74.11 18.57 19.74
N SER A 395 74.81 19.10 20.74
CA SER A 395 75.96 19.99 20.52
C SER A 395 77.06 19.22 19.78
N ALA A 396 77.42 19.64 18.57
CA ALA A 396 78.61 19.17 17.89
C ALA A 396 79.87 19.60 18.68
N SER A 397 80.45 18.64 19.41
CA SER A 397 81.84 18.55 19.90
C SER A 397 82.49 19.77 20.59
N GLU A 398 82.67 19.67 21.91
CA GLU A 398 83.97 19.87 22.59
C GLU A 398 84.11 18.84 23.74
N PRO A 399 85.33 18.35 24.06
CA PRO A 399 85.55 17.27 25.03
C PRO A 399 85.21 17.67 26.48
N GLN A 400 84.85 16.68 27.29
CA GLN A 400 84.31 16.79 28.65
C GLN A 400 85.03 17.79 29.57
N SER A 401 84.33 18.84 30.04
CA SER A 401 84.74 19.62 31.21
C SER A 401 84.30 18.92 32.51
N SER A 402 85.21 18.76 33.45
CA SER A 402 85.13 18.03 34.72
C SER A 402 84.27 18.67 35.83
N THR A 403 83.30 19.52 35.48
CA THR A 403 82.36 20.10 36.45
C THR A 403 80.94 19.72 36.05
N GLY A 404 80.22 18.99 36.91
CA GLY A 404 78.89 18.41 36.67
C GLY A 404 77.74 19.42 36.49
N ARG A 405 77.92 20.47 35.69
CA ARG A 405 76.85 21.35 35.22
C ARG A 405 76.21 20.72 33.98
N PRO A 406 74.87 20.57 33.93
CA PRO A 406 74.20 20.05 32.74
C PRO A 406 74.45 20.98 31.54
N ARG A 407 74.77 20.38 30.37
CA ARG A 407 75.06 21.09 29.12
C ARG A 407 73.87 21.98 28.69
N PRO A 408 74.10 23.16 28.11
CA PRO A 408 73.02 24.00 27.61
C PRO A 408 72.31 23.28 26.46
N LYS A 409 71.00 23.05 26.62
CA LYS A 409 70.15 22.48 25.58
C LYS A 409 69.82 23.57 24.56
N VAL A 410 70.29 23.44 23.32
CA VAL A 410 69.98 24.39 22.25
C VAL A 410 68.66 23.98 21.60
N PRO A 411 67.59 24.81 21.65
CA PRO A 411 66.32 24.47 21.02
C PRO A 411 66.46 24.51 19.50
N PHE A 412 65.69 23.67 18.81
CA PHE A 412 65.52 23.82 17.36
C PHE A 412 64.71 25.09 17.06
N ASP A 413 64.98 25.74 15.93
CA ASP A 413 64.14 26.81 15.35
C ASP A 413 63.84 26.47 13.88
N PRO A 414 62.61 26.05 13.52
CA PRO A 414 61.42 25.90 14.39
C PRO A 414 61.54 24.76 15.41
N PRO A 415 60.80 24.81 16.53
CA PRO A 415 60.92 23.82 17.60
C PRO A 415 60.43 22.43 17.17
N VAL A 416 61.12 21.41 17.68
CA VAL A 416 60.88 20.00 17.35
C VAL A 416 60.41 19.27 18.59
N TYR A 417 59.42 18.41 18.44
CA TYR A 417 58.85 17.61 19.53
C TYR A 417 58.83 16.14 19.16
N GLN A 418 58.75 15.27 20.16
CA GLN A 418 58.58 13.84 19.99
C GLN A 418 57.39 13.33 20.80
N HIS A 419 56.58 12.47 20.18
CA HIS A 419 55.49 11.75 20.83
C HIS A 419 55.33 10.36 20.19
N LYS A 420 55.26 9.30 21.01
CA LYS A 420 55.14 7.89 20.57
C LYS A 420 56.11 7.51 19.43
N LYS A 421 57.39 7.91 19.57
CA LYS A 421 58.48 7.69 18.59
C LYS A 421 58.38 8.45 17.26
N LEU A 422 57.34 9.25 17.06
CA LEU A 422 57.21 10.16 15.91
C LEU A 422 57.73 11.54 16.29
N LYS A 423 58.41 12.19 15.34
CA LYS A 423 58.92 13.56 15.48
C LYS A 423 57.99 14.55 14.79
N TYR A 424 57.87 15.74 15.35
CA TYR A 424 57.01 16.80 14.87
C TYR A 424 57.76 18.12 14.84
N VAL A 425 57.69 18.85 13.73
CA VAL A 425 58.20 20.24 13.65
C VAL A 425 56.99 21.16 13.81
N VAL A 426 57.04 22.12 14.74
CA VAL A 426 55.90 23.02 14.99
C VAL A 426 56.09 24.32 14.23
N LEU A 427 55.22 24.56 13.25
CA LEU A 427 55.15 25.84 12.54
C LEU A 427 54.43 26.87 13.42
N ARG A 428 55.14 27.92 13.83
CA ARG A 428 54.56 29.02 14.62
C ARG A 428 54.16 30.21 13.76
N THR A 429 54.91 30.48 12.70
CA THR A 429 54.68 31.60 11.77
C THR A 429 54.97 31.20 10.33
N LEU A 430 54.32 31.85 9.36
CA LEU A 430 54.57 31.58 7.93
C LEU A 430 56.01 31.92 7.50
N ALA A 431 56.66 32.89 8.15
CA ALA A 431 58.06 33.26 7.87
C ALA A 431 59.06 32.13 8.18
N GLN A 432 58.64 31.08 8.90
CA GLN A 432 59.45 29.92 9.22
C GLN A 432 59.23 28.75 8.25
N ALA A 433 58.31 28.85 7.28
CA ALA A 433 57.86 27.74 6.44
C ALA A 433 59.02 26.95 5.79
N ASP A 434 59.89 27.62 5.04
CA ASP A 434 61.01 26.96 4.32
C ASP A 434 61.96 26.24 5.27
N ARG A 435 62.29 26.87 6.40
CA ARG A 435 63.13 26.26 7.45
C ARG A 435 62.44 25.08 8.11
N ALA A 436 61.13 25.15 8.31
CA ALA A 436 60.34 24.08 8.91
C ALA A 436 60.24 22.87 7.97
N ILE A 437 60.10 23.09 6.66
CA ILE A 437 60.07 22.03 5.63
C ILE A 437 61.41 21.29 5.60
N LEU A 438 62.51 22.03 5.44
CA LEU A 438 63.85 21.44 5.39
C LEU A 438 64.16 20.64 6.67
N LEU A 439 63.82 21.18 7.83
CA LEU A 439 64.04 20.52 9.11
C LEU A 439 63.14 19.28 9.28
N ALA A 440 61.89 19.33 8.79
CA ALA A 440 60.99 18.19 8.81
C ALA A 440 61.51 17.03 7.94
N GLU A 441 61.99 17.34 6.73
CA GLU A 441 62.61 16.35 5.83
C GLU A 441 63.87 15.72 6.44
N GLN A 442 64.80 16.55 6.96
CA GLN A 442 66.03 16.09 7.60
C GLN A 442 65.78 15.13 8.77
N LEU A 443 64.72 15.37 9.53
CA LEU A 443 64.41 14.61 10.74
C LEU A 443 63.39 13.50 10.53
N GLY A 444 62.82 13.35 9.33
CA GLY A 444 61.68 12.48 9.07
C GLY A 444 60.47 12.82 9.95
N ALA A 445 60.25 14.10 10.21
CA ALA A 445 59.26 14.63 11.13
C ALA A 445 58.01 15.15 10.40
N ARG A 446 56.85 15.12 11.05
CA ARG A 446 55.61 15.70 10.51
C ARG A 446 55.52 17.19 10.87
N LEU A 447 55.26 18.05 9.90
CA LEU A 447 55.02 19.48 10.17
C LEU A 447 53.61 19.68 10.72
N VAL A 448 53.49 20.31 11.89
CA VAL A 448 52.22 20.52 12.61
C VAL A 448 52.09 21.95 13.12
N LEU A 449 50.87 22.39 13.42
CA LEU A 449 50.61 23.63 14.13
C LEU A 449 50.74 23.43 15.65
N LYS A 450 50.82 24.54 16.38
CA LYS A 450 50.71 24.53 17.84
C LYS A 450 49.40 23.87 18.30
N PRO A 451 49.35 23.33 19.54
CA PRO A 451 48.10 22.87 20.14
C PRO A 451 47.00 23.95 20.03
N ALA A 452 45.74 23.49 19.99
CA ALA A 452 44.58 24.37 19.79
C ALA A 452 44.48 25.43 20.89
#